data_AF-A0A7X6PSY7-F1
#
_entry.id   AF-A0A7X6PSY7-F1
#
_cell.length_a   1.000
_cell.length_b   1.000
_cell.length_c   1.000
_cell.angle_alpha   90.00
_cell.angle_beta   90.00
_cell.angle_gamma   90.00
#
_symmetry.space_group_name_H-M   'P 1'
#
loop_
_entity.id
_entity.type
_entity.pdbx_description
1 polymer ?
#
loop_
_entity_poly.entity_id
_entity_poly.type
_entity_poly.pdbx_seq_one_letter_code
_entity_poly.pdbx_strand_id
1 'polypeptide(L)'
;MPYIPKEHEKYDLLPFCRENSGEVFSYSCEMENTICDLLPEGESVIPYGFDSYESFDKQLDDYITQYGTDNGKQNRLGHLLAEYKGNIKLRNIKEIWSIVKYVGESTGGVGGLIHDKYYYWPCSIEEPEYEGVIDDEEFTSYLHPTDSHLWEIAEDPTGMAARYLGIEQSSGE
;
A
#
# COMPACT_ATOMS: atom_id res chain seq x y z
N MET A 1 2.33 13.27 8.38
CA MET A 1 1.56 12.34 9.23
C MET A 1 0.74 11.50 8.27
N PRO A 2 0.80 10.17 8.36
CA PRO A 2 0.08 9.32 7.42
C PRO A 2 -1.41 9.63 7.49
N TYR A 3 -2.06 9.65 6.33
CA TYR A 3 -3.51 9.69 6.26
C TYR A 3 -4.08 8.42 6.88
N ILE A 4 -4.96 8.57 7.87
CA ILE A 4 -5.74 7.48 8.46
C ILE A 4 -7.20 7.91 8.39
N PRO A 5 -8.08 7.14 7.72
CA PRO A 5 -9.51 7.42 7.75
C PRO A 5 -10.02 7.50 9.19
N LYS A 6 -10.97 8.39 9.44
CA LYS A 6 -11.45 8.67 10.81
C LYS A 6 -12.01 7.42 11.49
N GLU A 7 -12.69 6.57 10.73
CA GLU A 7 -13.27 5.31 11.16
C GLU A 7 -12.20 4.31 11.62
N HIS A 8 -10.96 4.46 11.11
CA HIS A 8 -9.83 3.59 11.36
C HIS A 8 -8.96 4.04 12.55
N GLU A 9 -9.13 5.27 13.05
CA GLU A 9 -8.33 5.83 14.16
C GLU A 9 -8.37 4.95 15.43
N LYS A 10 -9.48 4.22 15.64
CA LYS A 10 -9.69 3.33 16.80
C LYS A 10 -8.77 2.10 16.82
N TYR A 11 -8.11 1.77 15.72
CA TYR A 11 -7.25 0.58 15.59
C TYR A 11 -5.77 0.86 15.88
N ASP A 12 -5.40 2.11 16.15
CA ASP A 12 -4.00 2.52 16.41
C ASP A 12 -3.03 2.05 15.31
N LEU A 13 -3.45 2.19 14.05
CA LEU A 13 -2.68 1.79 12.88
C LEU A 13 -1.48 2.72 12.66
N LEU A 14 -0.41 2.14 12.10
CA LEU A 14 0.81 2.82 11.68
C LEU A 14 1.44 3.74 12.77
N PRO A 15 1.67 3.25 14.00
CA PRO A 15 2.20 4.08 15.09
C PRO A 15 3.57 4.70 14.78
N PHE A 16 4.48 3.99 14.10
CA PHE A 16 5.80 4.52 13.76
C PHE A 16 5.73 5.54 12.62
N CYS A 17 4.90 5.33 11.60
CA CYS A 17 4.67 6.35 10.58
C CYS A 17 4.06 7.62 11.18
N ARG A 18 3.15 7.48 12.16
CA ARG A 18 2.55 8.61 12.87
C ARG A 18 3.59 9.39 13.67
N GLU A 19 4.52 8.72 14.32
CA GLU A 19 5.63 9.37 15.05
C GLU A 19 6.60 10.09 14.11
N ASN A 20 6.94 9.46 12.98
CA ASN A 20 7.96 9.97 12.05
C ASN A 20 7.39 10.79 10.88
N SER A 21 6.07 10.98 10.85
CA SER A 21 5.33 11.72 9.82
C SER A 21 5.39 11.18 8.39
N GLY A 22 5.87 9.95 8.17
CA GLY A 22 5.87 9.29 6.85
C GLY A 22 4.50 8.81 6.41
N GLU A 23 4.28 8.77 5.11
CA GLU A 23 3.10 8.14 4.49
C GLU A 23 3.45 6.73 3.99
N VAL A 24 2.46 5.85 3.97
CA VAL A 24 2.56 4.51 3.39
C VAL A 24 1.73 4.41 2.12
N PHE A 25 2.28 3.68 1.16
CA PHE A 25 1.72 3.58 -0.18
C PHE A 25 1.55 2.13 -0.57
N SER A 26 0.43 1.82 -1.22
CA SER A 26 0.27 0.71 -2.16
C SER A 26 0.68 1.05 -3.57
N TYR A 27 1.47 0.15 -4.17
CA TYR A 27 2.00 0.33 -5.50
C TYR A 27 2.23 -0.98 -6.23
N SER A 28 2.07 -0.95 -7.56
CA SER A 28 2.43 -2.08 -8.42
C SER A 28 3.94 -2.17 -8.58
N CYS A 29 4.54 -3.23 -8.05
CA CYS A 29 5.96 -3.54 -8.29
C CYS A 29 6.25 -3.77 -9.78
N GLU A 30 5.31 -4.34 -10.55
CA GLU A 30 5.51 -4.57 -11.99
C GLU A 30 5.62 -3.24 -12.76
N MET A 31 4.71 -2.30 -12.49
CA MET A 31 4.74 -0.99 -13.12
C MET A 31 5.96 -0.19 -12.69
N GLU A 32 6.29 -0.22 -11.38
CA GLU A 32 7.48 0.41 -10.82
C GLU A 32 8.75 -0.07 -11.54
N ASN A 33 8.98 -1.39 -11.60
CA ASN A 33 10.15 -1.97 -12.28
C ASN A 33 10.22 -1.55 -13.76
N THR A 34 9.08 -1.60 -14.46
CA THR A 34 9.00 -1.21 -15.88
C THR A 34 9.35 0.27 -16.10
N ILE A 35 8.96 1.14 -15.17
CA ILE A 35 9.26 2.57 -15.23
C ILE A 35 10.73 2.82 -14.89
N CYS A 36 11.24 2.19 -13.85
CA CYS A 36 12.64 2.32 -13.41
C CYS A 36 13.62 1.90 -14.51
N ASP A 37 13.30 0.87 -15.31
CA ASP A 37 14.09 0.46 -16.49
C ASP A 37 14.19 1.55 -17.58
N LEU A 38 13.24 2.48 -17.61
CA LEU A 38 13.16 3.55 -18.61
C LEU A 38 13.62 4.91 -18.06
N LEU A 39 13.77 5.03 -16.74
CA LEU A 39 14.22 6.24 -16.10
C LEU A 39 15.74 6.44 -16.25
N PRO A 40 16.22 7.69 -16.15
CA PRO A 40 17.65 7.95 -16.00
C PRO A 40 18.24 7.25 -14.78
N GLU A 41 19.51 6.88 -14.86
CA GLU A 41 20.23 6.26 -13.75
C GLU A 41 20.19 7.14 -12.49
N GLY A 42 19.78 6.55 -11.37
CA GLY A 42 19.67 7.21 -10.07
C GLY A 42 18.28 7.77 -9.74
N GLU A 43 17.35 7.81 -10.69
CA GLU A 43 15.95 8.16 -10.44
C GLU A 43 15.13 6.92 -10.03
N SER A 44 14.06 7.11 -9.26
CA SER A 44 13.19 6.02 -8.80
C SER A 44 11.74 6.47 -8.67
N VAL A 45 10.80 5.56 -8.92
CA VAL A 45 9.38 5.77 -8.62
C VAL A 45 8.89 4.90 -7.46
N ILE A 46 9.78 4.37 -6.63
CA ILE A 46 9.40 3.73 -5.38
C ILE A 46 8.88 4.83 -4.42
N PRO A 47 7.64 4.74 -3.93
CA PRO A 47 7.03 5.76 -3.07
C PRO A 47 7.51 5.67 -1.61
N TYR A 48 8.82 5.71 -1.39
CA TYR A 48 9.44 5.59 -0.08
C TYR A 48 9.99 6.93 0.43
N GLY A 49 9.74 7.25 1.70
CA GLY A 49 10.25 8.47 2.34
C GLY A 49 9.43 9.73 2.09
N PHE A 50 8.23 9.62 1.54
CA PHE A 50 7.30 10.73 1.34
C PHE A 50 6.41 10.96 2.58
N ASP A 51 6.03 12.21 2.81
CA ASP A 51 5.19 12.60 3.96
C ASP A 51 3.69 12.67 3.63
N SER A 52 3.35 12.55 2.35
CA SER A 52 2.00 12.75 1.80
C SER A 52 1.88 12.20 0.38
N TYR A 53 0.65 11.84 -0.02
CA TYR A 53 0.36 11.46 -1.41
C TYR A 53 0.67 12.57 -2.40
N GLU A 54 0.42 13.83 -2.03
CA GLU A 54 0.66 15.00 -2.88
C GLU A 54 2.16 15.21 -3.18
N SER A 55 3.03 14.95 -2.20
CA SER A 55 4.48 15.08 -2.40
C SER A 55 5.00 14.08 -3.43
N PHE A 56 4.53 12.83 -3.37
CA PHE A 56 4.86 11.81 -4.36
C PHE A 56 4.20 12.07 -5.71
N ASP A 57 2.93 12.51 -5.73
CA ASP A 57 2.19 12.89 -6.94
C ASP A 57 2.92 13.98 -7.74
N LYS A 58 3.54 14.92 -7.02
CA LYS A 58 4.36 15.98 -7.60
C LYS A 58 5.64 15.44 -8.24
N GLN A 59 6.33 14.49 -7.61
CA GLN A 59 7.51 13.87 -8.21
C GLN A 59 7.16 13.22 -9.55
N LEU A 60 6.04 12.49 -9.61
CA LEU A 60 5.59 11.88 -10.85
C LEU A 60 5.27 12.93 -11.93
N ASP A 61 4.63 14.04 -11.57
CA ASP A 61 4.38 15.16 -12.49
C ASP A 61 5.68 15.80 -13.00
N ASP A 62 6.67 15.98 -12.12
CA ASP A 62 7.99 16.50 -12.48
C ASP A 62 8.67 15.55 -13.47
N TYR A 63 8.64 14.24 -13.25
CA TYR A 63 9.20 13.24 -14.17
C TYR A 63 8.45 13.17 -15.50
N ILE A 64 7.11 13.27 -15.50
CA ILE A 64 6.33 13.35 -16.75
C ILE A 64 6.76 14.58 -17.55
N THR A 65 7.00 15.70 -16.88
CA THR A 65 7.43 16.95 -17.52
C THR A 65 8.87 16.86 -18.06
N GLN A 66 9.78 16.29 -17.29
CA GLN A 66 11.22 16.24 -17.61
C GLN A 66 11.57 15.14 -18.62
N TYR A 67 11.00 13.95 -18.45
CA TYR A 67 11.39 12.74 -19.16
C TYR A 67 10.26 12.15 -20.01
N GLY A 68 9.01 12.59 -19.78
CA GLY A 68 7.82 12.01 -20.40
C GLY A 68 7.46 12.55 -21.79
N THR A 69 8.30 13.38 -22.42
CA THR A 69 8.01 13.93 -23.75
C THR A 69 9.19 13.88 -24.71
N ASP A 70 8.91 13.53 -25.97
CA ASP A 70 9.84 13.61 -27.09
C ASP A 70 9.28 14.59 -28.13
N ASN A 71 10.02 15.67 -28.43
CA ASN A 71 9.60 16.71 -29.38
C ASN A 71 8.19 17.28 -29.09
N GLY A 72 7.87 17.46 -27.80
CA GLY A 72 6.58 18.00 -27.36
C GLY A 72 5.39 17.04 -27.46
N LYS A 73 5.63 15.75 -27.72
CA LYS A 73 4.62 14.69 -27.63
C LYS A 73 4.95 13.75 -26.49
N GLN A 74 3.93 13.26 -25.79
CA GLN A 74 4.13 12.28 -24.72
C GLN A 74 4.78 11.01 -25.29
N ASN A 75 5.85 10.56 -24.64
CA ASN A 75 6.57 9.33 -25.02
C ASN A 75 6.08 8.15 -24.15
N ARG A 76 6.68 6.96 -24.34
CA ARG A 76 6.29 5.75 -23.59
C ARG A 76 6.42 5.95 -22.08
N LEU A 77 7.52 6.53 -21.61
CA LEU A 77 7.75 6.77 -20.18
C LEU A 77 6.70 7.72 -19.61
N GLY A 78 6.36 8.80 -20.33
CA GLY A 78 5.32 9.72 -19.93
C GLY A 78 3.94 9.07 -19.80
N HIS A 79 3.60 8.13 -20.68
CA HIS A 79 2.36 7.35 -20.56
C HIS A 79 2.36 6.44 -19.34
N LEU A 80 3.45 5.69 -19.12
CA LEU A 80 3.58 4.78 -17.98
C LEU A 80 3.55 5.52 -16.63
N LEU A 81 4.22 6.66 -16.52
CA LEU A 81 4.20 7.49 -15.31
C LEU A 81 2.78 8.02 -15.00
N ALA A 82 2.04 8.45 -16.03
CA ALA A 82 0.66 8.92 -15.85
C ALA A 82 -0.28 7.78 -15.45
N GLU A 83 -0.10 6.59 -16.02
CA GLU A 83 -0.84 5.38 -15.65
C GLU A 83 -0.52 4.95 -14.21
N TYR A 84 0.76 4.92 -13.84
CA TYR A 84 1.22 4.57 -12.51
C TYR A 84 0.69 5.55 -11.45
N LYS A 85 0.72 6.85 -11.74
CA LYS A 85 0.10 7.88 -10.91
C LYS A 85 -1.40 7.59 -10.65
N GLY A 86 -2.14 7.18 -11.68
CA GLY A 86 -3.53 6.77 -11.54
C GLY A 86 -3.69 5.51 -10.69
N ASN A 87 -2.85 4.50 -10.93
CA ASN A 87 -2.84 3.24 -10.22
C ASN A 87 -2.55 3.43 -8.71
N ILE A 88 -1.55 4.23 -8.35
CA ILE A 88 -1.24 4.61 -6.97
C ILE A 88 -2.47 5.20 -6.27
N LYS A 89 -3.18 6.13 -6.92
CA LYS A 89 -4.36 6.77 -6.32
C LYS A 89 -5.48 5.77 -6.02
N LEU A 90 -5.71 4.81 -6.91
CA LEU A 90 -6.74 3.79 -6.73
C LEU A 90 -6.36 2.77 -5.65
N ARG A 91 -5.09 2.35 -5.62
CA ARG A 91 -4.60 1.40 -4.61
C ARG A 91 -4.56 1.99 -3.20
N ASN A 92 -4.49 3.31 -3.05
CA ASN A 92 -4.31 4.00 -1.75
C ASN A 92 -5.59 4.59 -1.15
N ILE A 93 -6.76 4.11 -1.56
CA ILE A 93 -8.03 4.44 -0.91
C ILE A 93 -8.10 3.64 0.39
N LYS A 94 -7.55 4.17 1.48
CA LYS A 94 -7.44 3.44 2.75
C LYS A 94 -8.78 3.01 3.32
N GLU A 95 -9.87 3.72 3.02
CA GLU A 95 -11.24 3.41 3.44
C GLU A 95 -11.74 2.04 2.96
N ILE A 96 -11.15 1.50 1.89
CA ILE A 96 -11.51 0.18 1.34
C ILE A 96 -10.49 -0.90 1.69
N TRP A 97 -9.39 -0.55 2.36
CA TRP A 97 -8.42 -1.52 2.84
C TRP A 97 -9.02 -2.31 3.99
N SER A 98 -8.77 -3.60 4.00
CA SER A 98 -9.17 -4.44 5.12
C SER A 98 -8.24 -4.16 6.31
N ILE A 99 -8.75 -4.36 7.51
CA ILE A 99 -8.01 -4.21 8.76
C ILE A 99 -8.06 -5.55 9.45
N VAL A 100 -6.89 -6.10 9.74
CA VAL A 100 -6.75 -7.37 10.45
C VAL A 100 -6.04 -7.16 11.77
N LYS A 101 -6.28 -8.06 12.71
CA LYS A 101 -5.61 -8.13 14.00
C LYS A 101 -4.76 -9.39 14.05
N TYR A 102 -3.50 -9.26 14.43
CA TYR A 102 -2.63 -10.42 14.61
C TYR A 102 -2.88 -11.07 15.97
N VAL A 103 -3.23 -12.36 15.97
CA VAL A 103 -3.49 -13.15 17.19
C VAL A 103 -2.46 -14.26 17.44
N GLY A 104 -1.46 -14.37 16.58
CA GLY A 104 -0.31 -15.25 16.78
C GLY A 104 0.66 -14.77 17.87
N GLU A 105 1.69 -15.57 18.15
CA GLU A 105 2.78 -15.14 19.05
C GLU A 105 3.57 -14.00 18.41
N SER A 106 3.91 -12.97 19.21
CA SER A 106 4.69 -11.84 18.71
C SER A 106 6.04 -12.32 18.17
N THR A 107 6.40 -11.93 16.94
CA THR A 107 7.64 -12.39 16.31
C THR A 107 8.84 -11.49 16.62
N GLY A 108 8.59 -10.22 16.99
CA GLY A 108 9.62 -9.24 17.35
C GLY A 108 10.55 -8.83 16.19
N GLY A 109 11.32 -7.75 16.38
CA GLY A 109 12.28 -7.25 15.39
C GLY A 109 11.71 -6.21 14.42
N VAL A 110 12.54 -5.75 13.49
CA VAL A 110 12.13 -4.85 12.39
C VAL A 110 11.21 -5.65 11.45
N GLY A 111 10.02 -5.13 11.16
CA GLY A 111 9.00 -5.83 10.36
C GLY A 111 8.45 -7.08 11.06
N GLY A 112 8.41 -7.11 12.39
CA GLY A 112 7.82 -8.20 13.17
C GLY A 112 6.37 -7.92 13.55
N LEU A 113 5.55 -8.97 13.67
CA LEU A 113 4.16 -8.85 14.13
C LEU A 113 4.08 -8.83 15.65
N ILE A 114 3.16 -8.03 16.16
CA ILE A 114 2.88 -7.82 17.59
C ILE A 114 1.50 -8.40 17.85
N HIS A 115 1.43 -9.29 18.83
CA HIS A 115 0.17 -9.88 19.28
C HIS A 115 -0.81 -8.77 19.68
N ASP A 116 -2.07 -8.95 19.29
CA ASP A 116 -3.17 -8.01 19.48
C ASP A 116 -3.07 -6.67 18.71
N LYS A 117 -2.02 -6.45 17.90
CA LYS A 117 -1.91 -5.24 17.06
C LYS A 117 -2.75 -5.37 15.79
N TYR A 118 -3.29 -4.24 15.33
CA TYR A 118 -3.99 -4.12 14.06
C TYR A 118 -3.05 -3.68 12.93
N TYR A 119 -3.36 -4.14 11.74
CA TYR A 119 -2.59 -3.89 10.53
C TYR A 119 -3.49 -3.63 9.34
N TYR A 120 -2.98 -2.83 8.40
CA TYR A 120 -3.63 -2.71 7.10
C TYR A 120 -3.36 -3.94 6.26
N TRP A 121 -4.40 -4.39 5.57
CA TRP A 121 -4.38 -5.44 4.58
C TRP A 121 -4.91 -4.85 3.27
N PRO A 122 -4.04 -4.20 2.48
CA PRO A 122 -4.48 -3.39 1.35
C PRO A 122 -5.14 -4.19 0.26
N CYS A 123 -6.02 -3.51 -0.46
CA CYS A 123 -6.77 -4.05 -1.57
C CYS A 123 -7.06 -2.91 -2.55
N SER A 124 -6.88 -3.17 -3.84
CA SER A 124 -7.48 -2.37 -4.90
C SER A 124 -8.79 -3.04 -5.35
N ILE A 125 -9.84 -2.27 -5.62
CA ILE A 125 -11.09 -2.83 -6.17
C ILE A 125 -10.85 -3.29 -7.61
N GLU A 126 -10.05 -2.53 -8.35
CA GLU A 126 -9.69 -2.77 -9.74
C GLU A 126 -8.75 -3.97 -9.87
N GLU A 127 -7.86 -4.15 -8.88
CA GLU A 127 -6.90 -5.24 -8.80
C GLU A 127 -6.98 -5.91 -7.42
N PRO A 128 -7.98 -6.78 -7.21
CA PRO A 128 -8.24 -7.41 -5.93
C PRO A 128 -7.26 -8.58 -5.71
N GLU A 129 -5.98 -8.23 -5.61
CA GLU A 129 -4.89 -9.14 -5.27
C GLU A 129 -4.38 -8.83 -3.88
N TYR A 130 -3.81 -9.85 -3.23
CA TYR A 130 -3.15 -9.64 -1.96
C TYR A 130 -1.78 -9.02 -2.16
N GLU A 131 -1.62 -7.82 -1.61
CA GLU A 131 -0.38 -7.05 -1.74
C GLU A 131 0.55 -7.25 -0.54
N GLY A 132 0.04 -7.80 0.56
CA GLY A 132 0.75 -7.93 1.82
C GLY A 132 0.00 -7.29 2.97
N VAL A 133 0.68 -7.26 4.11
CA VAL A 133 0.29 -6.45 5.26
C VAL A 133 1.18 -5.21 5.28
N ILE A 134 0.66 -4.07 5.73
CA ILE A 134 1.48 -2.89 6.00
C ILE A 134 1.63 -2.72 7.52
N ASP A 135 2.90 -2.76 7.96
CA ASP A 135 3.33 -2.42 9.31
C ASP A 135 4.40 -1.33 9.25
N ASP A 136 3.97 -0.08 9.16
CA ASP A 136 4.82 1.10 9.37
C ASP A 136 5.92 1.43 8.32
N GLU A 137 6.15 0.61 7.28
CA GLU A 137 7.07 0.95 6.19
C GLU A 137 6.50 0.63 4.80
N GLU A 138 6.46 -0.66 4.42
CA GLU A 138 6.02 -1.11 3.09
C GLU A 138 5.18 -2.39 3.19
N PHE A 139 4.74 -2.92 2.04
CA PHE A 139 4.18 -4.26 1.97
C PHE A 139 5.20 -5.31 2.33
N THR A 140 4.72 -6.27 3.09
CA THR A 140 5.54 -7.33 3.63
C THR A 140 4.88 -8.69 3.40
N SER A 141 4.26 -8.85 2.22
CA SER A 141 3.55 -10.08 1.80
C SER A 141 4.37 -11.36 1.96
N TYR A 142 5.70 -11.28 1.80
CA TYR A 142 6.62 -12.40 1.94
C TYR A 142 7.15 -12.60 3.38
N LEU A 143 6.98 -11.62 4.27
CA LEU A 143 7.50 -11.68 5.64
C LEU A 143 6.49 -12.25 6.62
N HIS A 144 5.20 -12.16 6.31
CA HIS A 144 4.15 -12.45 7.26
C HIS A 144 3.37 -13.72 6.93
N PRO A 145 3.00 -14.51 7.95
CA PRO A 145 2.22 -15.71 7.73
C PRO A 145 0.82 -15.32 7.25
N THR A 146 0.24 -16.16 6.41
CA THR A 146 -1.11 -15.94 5.87
C THR A 146 -2.09 -17.00 6.39
N ASP A 147 -1.68 -17.76 7.41
CA ASP A 147 -2.51 -18.76 8.05
C ASP A 147 -3.66 -18.10 8.81
N SER A 148 -4.89 -18.48 8.47
CA SER A 148 -6.11 -17.87 9.03
C SER A 148 -6.18 -17.85 10.55
N HIS A 149 -5.65 -18.88 11.23
CA HIS A 149 -5.68 -18.97 12.69
C HIS A 149 -4.79 -17.93 13.40
N LEU A 150 -3.95 -17.20 12.65
CA LEU A 150 -3.10 -16.14 13.19
C LEU A 150 -3.70 -14.74 13.02
N TRP A 151 -4.87 -14.63 12.37
CA TRP A 151 -5.48 -13.35 12.03
C TRP A 151 -6.97 -13.32 12.37
N GLU A 152 -7.42 -12.20 12.93
CA GLU A 152 -8.83 -11.86 13.06
C GLU A 152 -9.14 -10.68 12.13
N ILE A 153 -10.28 -10.75 11.42
CA ILE A 153 -10.73 -9.65 10.56
C ILE A 153 -11.48 -8.63 11.42
N ALA A 154 -11.03 -7.38 11.42
CA ALA A 154 -11.67 -6.27 12.12
C ALA A 154 -12.63 -5.50 11.19
N GLU A 155 -12.14 -5.15 9.98
CA GLU A 155 -12.94 -4.56 8.91
C GLU A 155 -12.50 -5.18 7.58
N ASP A 156 -13.46 -5.44 6.68
CA ASP A 156 -13.15 -6.04 5.37
C ASP A 156 -14.15 -5.57 4.31
N PRO A 157 -14.11 -4.27 3.94
CA PRO A 157 -15.14 -3.66 3.07
C PRO A 157 -15.30 -4.33 1.71
N THR A 158 -14.21 -4.93 1.19
CA THR A 158 -14.16 -5.58 -0.13
C THR A 158 -14.17 -7.11 -0.05
N GLY A 159 -14.18 -7.68 1.16
CA GLY A 159 -14.05 -9.13 1.38
C GLY A 159 -12.67 -9.70 1.05
N MET A 160 -11.65 -8.86 0.90
CA MET A 160 -10.31 -9.26 0.48
C MET A 160 -9.63 -10.13 1.54
N ALA A 161 -9.60 -9.67 2.78
CA ALA A 161 -8.95 -10.40 3.86
C ALA A 161 -9.62 -11.78 4.06
N ALA A 162 -10.95 -11.82 4.03
CA ALA A 162 -11.70 -13.08 4.12
C ALA A 162 -11.36 -14.06 2.99
N ARG A 163 -11.36 -13.60 1.74
CA ARG A 163 -11.00 -14.44 0.58
C ARG A 163 -9.59 -14.99 0.71
N TYR A 164 -8.62 -14.14 1.06
CA TYR A 164 -7.21 -14.55 1.07
C TYR A 164 -6.89 -15.46 2.25
N LEU A 165 -7.46 -15.19 3.43
CA LEU A 165 -7.30 -16.05 4.61
C LEU A 165 -8.16 -17.32 4.52
N GLY A 166 -9.12 -17.42 3.59
CA GLY A 166 -10.06 -18.54 3.52
C GLY A 166 -11.02 -18.58 4.71
N ILE A 167 -11.36 -17.41 5.27
CA ILE A 167 -12.33 -17.25 6.36
C ILE A 167 -13.69 -17.01 5.71
N GLU A 168 -14.66 -17.90 5.93
CA GLU A 168 -16.03 -17.66 5.49
C GLU A 168 -16.58 -16.44 6.26
N GLN A 169 -16.93 -15.37 5.55
CA GLN A 169 -17.71 -14.31 6.18
C GLN A 169 -19.10 -14.88 6.47
N SER A 170 -19.45 -14.98 7.75
CA SER A 170 -20.84 -15.20 8.14
C SER A 170 -21.64 -14.03 7.59
N SER A 171 -22.37 -14.28 6.50
CA SER A 171 -23.40 -13.40 5.98
C SER A 171 -24.39 -13.15 7.10
N GLY A 172 -24.29 -12.00 7.76
CA GLY A 172 -25.22 -11.58 8.79
C GLY A 172 -26.61 -11.51 8.19
N GLU A 173 -27.50 -12.35 8.69
CA GLU A 173 -28.96 -12.22 8.52
C GLU A 173 -29.49 -10.96 9.23
#